data_AF-A0A0D2IXD5-F1
#
_entry.id   AF-A0A0D2IXD5-F1
#
_cell.length_a   1.000
_cell.length_b   1.000
_cell.length_c   1.000
_cell.angle_alpha   90.00
_cell.angle_beta   90.00
_cell.angle_gamma   90.00
#
_symmetry.space_group_name_H-M   'P 1'
#
loop_
_entity.id
_entity.type
_entity.pdbx_description
1 polymer ?
#
loop_
_entity_poly.entity_id
_entity_poly.type
_entity_poly.pdbx_seq_one_letter_code
_entity_poly.pdbx_strand_id
1 'polypeptide(L)'
;MAERLKARLLDKDKLADLVVGPDAYRDLPRILQAVQEGGGGSAEAMNVALSLEETYSDVLPLRRGGGPSAFVSIMRGCNNM
;
A
#
# COMPACT_ATOMS: atom_id res chain seq x y z
N MET A 1 -7.04 7.47 3.52
CA MET A 1 -6.95 6.39 4.54
C MET A 1 -5.55 6.37 5.14
N ALA A 2 -4.51 5.85 4.47
CA ALA A 2 -3.13 5.96 4.95
C ALA A 2 -2.56 7.40 4.82
N GLU A 3 -2.81 8.05 3.68
CA GLU A 3 -2.34 9.42 3.39
C GLU A 3 -2.80 10.46 4.45
N ARG A 4 -4.04 10.35 4.93
CA ARG A 4 -4.61 11.23 5.97
C ARG A 4 -4.19 10.89 7.40
N LEU A 5 -3.80 9.64 7.67
CA LEU A 5 -3.53 9.15 9.04
C LEU A 5 -2.04 8.96 9.34
N LYS A 6 -1.15 9.17 8.37
CA LYS A 6 0.29 8.94 8.47
C LYS A 6 0.94 9.53 9.74
N ALA A 7 0.61 10.79 10.06
CA ALA A 7 1.19 11.51 11.20
C ALA A 7 0.73 10.97 12.57
N ARG A 8 -0.44 10.29 12.62
CA ARG A 8 -0.86 9.61 13.86
C ARG A 8 -0.23 8.23 13.98
N LEU A 9 -0.21 7.49 12.88
CA LEU A 9 0.22 6.08 12.86
C LEU A 9 1.72 5.91 13.12
N LEU A 10 2.55 6.81 12.58
CA LEU A 10 4.00 6.75 12.72
C LEU A 10 4.52 7.73 13.79
N ASP A 11 4.21 9.04 13.68
CA ASP A 11 4.85 10.03 14.56
C ASP A 11 4.31 10.07 16.00
N LYS A 12 2.99 9.96 16.19
CA LYS A 12 2.36 10.11 17.52
C LYS A 12 2.26 8.82 18.29
N ASP A 13 1.63 7.81 17.70
CA ASP A 13 1.24 6.60 18.42
C ASP A 13 2.19 5.42 18.14
N LYS A 14 3.11 5.55 17.15
CA LYS A 14 4.08 4.52 16.71
C LYS A 14 3.47 3.11 16.63
N LEU A 15 2.30 3.03 16.01
CA LEU A 15 1.49 1.80 15.97
C LEU A 15 1.82 0.90 14.78
N ALA A 16 2.65 1.35 13.85
CA ALA A 16 2.97 0.61 12.64
C ALA A 16 4.43 0.82 12.23
N ASP A 17 5.11 -0.25 11.82
CA ASP A 17 6.46 -0.19 11.26
C ASP A 17 6.46 0.20 9.76
N LEU A 18 5.29 0.13 9.12
CA LEU A 18 5.11 0.37 7.69
C LEU A 18 3.78 1.05 7.40
N VAL A 19 3.80 2.17 6.67
CA VAL A 19 2.59 2.83 6.17
C VAL A 19 2.70 3.08 4.67
N VAL A 20 1.81 2.44 3.93
CA VAL A 20 1.77 2.45 2.46
C VAL A 20 0.42 2.93 1.95
N GLY A 21 0.47 3.74 0.90
CA GLY A 21 -0.67 4.23 0.16
C GLY A 21 -1.12 3.24 -0.93
N PRO A 22 -2.30 3.48 -1.52
CA PRO A 22 -2.87 2.60 -2.55
C PRO A 22 -2.01 2.52 -3.81
N ASP A 23 -1.13 3.49 -4.05
CA ASP A 23 -0.28 3.56 -5.25
C ASP A 23 1.11 2.97 -5.05
N ALA A 24 1.43 2.54 -3.83
CA ALA A 24 2.74 1.98 -3.50
C ALA A 24 2.84 0.48 -3.79
N TYR A 25 1.84 -0.15 -4.40
CA TYR A 25 1.77 -1.61 -4.58
C TYR A 25 3.00 -2.21 -5.26
N ARG A 26 3.52 -1.58 -6.31
CA ARG A 26 4.73 -2.04 -7.02
C ARG A 26 6.00 -1.87 -6.21
N ASP A 27 6.00 -0.89 -5.32
CA ASP A 27 7.14 -0.54 -4.48
C ASP A 27 7.18 -1.39 -3.20
N LEU A 28 6.10 -2.11 -2.88
CA LEU A 28 6.01 -2.97 -1.70
C LEU A 28 7.21 -3.91 -1.54
N PRO A 29 7.70 -4.65 -2.56
CA PRO A 29 8.85 -5.54 -2.39
C PRO A 29 10.10 -4.78 -1.92
N ARG A 30 10.40 -3.63 -2.53
CA ARG A 30 11.56 -2.80 -2.17
C ARG A 30 11.42 -2.23 -0.75
N ILE A 31 10.22 -1.74 -0.44
CA ILE A 31 9.88 -1.18 0.88
C ILE A 31 10.01 -2.25 1.97
N LEU A 32 9.47 -3.45 1.76
CA LEU A 32 9.55 -4.57 2.70
C LEU A 32 11.00 -4.99 2.93
N GLN A 33 11.79 -5.06 1.86
CA GLN A 33 13.22 -5.36 1.95
C GLN A 33 13.96 -4.30 2.78
N ALA A 34 13.71 -3.01 2.55
CA ALA A 34 14.33 -1.93 3.31
C ALA A 34 13.99 -1.99 4.82
N VAL A 35 12.76 -2.34 5.18
CA VAL A 35 12.34 -2.52 6.59
C VAL A 35 13.05 -3.72 7.23
N GLN A 36 13.17 -4.84 6.50
CA GLN A 36 13.83 -6.05 6.98
C GLN A 36 15.34 -5.86 7.16
N GLU A 37 16.01 -5.24 6.19
CA GLU A 37 17.45 -4.95 6.23
C GLU A 37 17.81 -3.90 7.28
N GLY A 38 16.89 -2.97 7.58
CA GLY A 38 17.04 -1.97 8.64
C GLY A 38 16.89 -2.51 10.08
N GLY A 39 16.80 -3.83 10.27
CA GLY A 39 16.83 -4.45 11.60
C GLY A 39 15.55 -4.28 12.44
N GLY A 40 14.39 -4.07 11.81
CA GLY A 40 13.08 -4.07 12.48
C GLY A 40 12.85 -2.96 13.52
N GLY A 41 13.71 -1.93 13.57
CA GLY A 41 13.68 -0.94 14.66
C GLY A 41 13.83 0.53 14.29
N SER A 42 13.95 0.92 13.02
CA SER A 42 14.12 2.36 12.69
C SER A 42 14.00 2.77 11.21
N ALA A 43 13.74 1.84 10.29
CA ALA A 43 13.39 2.23 8.93
C ALA A 43 11.88 2.41 8.84
N GLU A 44 11.37 3.57 9.29
CA GLU A 44 9.99 3.98 9.00
C GLU A 44 9.84 4.13 7.48
N ALA A 45 9.42 3.05 6.82
CA ALA A 45 9.22 3.08 5.38
C ALA A 45 7.84 3.68 5.11
N MET A 46 7.81 4.94 4.69
CA MET A 46 6.58 5.61 4.26
C MET A 46 6.55 5.75 2.75
N ASN A 47 5.53 5.18 2.11
CA ASN A 47 5.18 5.54 0.74
C ASN A 47 3.67 5.73 0.63
N VAL A 48 3.21 6.96 0.82
CA VAL A 48 1.80 7.36 0.74
C VAL A 48 1.53 8.35 -0.39
N ALA A 49 2.49 8.51 -1.31
CA ALA A 49 2.34 9.41 -2.44
C ALA A 49 1.17 8.93 -3.31
N LEU A 50 0.25 9.85 -3.61
CA LEU A 50 -0.85 9.56 -4.51
C LEU A 50 -0.40 9.80 -5.94
N SER A 51 -0.60 8.80 -6.79
CA SER A 51 -0.36 8.89 -8.21
C SER A 51 -1.70 8.93 -8.94
N LEU A 52 -1.85 9.92 -9.83
CA LEU A 52 -3.01 10.04 -10.71
C LEU A 52 -2.93 9.09 -11.90
N GLU A 53 -1.73 8.59 -12.22
CA GLU A 53 -1.45 7.76 -13.39
C GLU A 53 -1.27 6.28 -13.05
N GLU A 54 -0.96 5.97 -11.78
CA GLU A 54 -0.74 4.58 -11.37
C GLU A 54 -2.02 3.76 -11.55
N THR A 55 -1.87 2.58 -12.14
CA THR A 55 -2.96 1.63 -12.37
C THR A 55 -2.54 0.25 -11.89
N TYR A 56 -3.53 -0.61 -11.64
CA TYR A 56 -3.29 -2.01 -11.32
C TYR A 56 -2.91 -2.86 -12.54
N SER A 57 -2.48 -2.23 -13.64
CA SER A 57 -2.04 -2.90 -14.86
C SER A 57 -0.94 -3.91 -14.54
N ASP A 58 -1.02 -5.11 -15.11
CA ASP A 58 -0.03 -6.18 -14.92
C ASP A 58 0.10 -6.71 -13.47
N VAL A 59 -0.73 -6.25 -12.53
CA VAL A 59 -0.83 -6.82 -11.19
C VAL A 59 -1.84 -7.96 -11.23
N LEU A 60 -1.34 -9.18 -11.41
CA LEU A 60 -2.18 -10.37 -11.45
C LEU A 60 -2.57 -10.82 -10.03
N PRO A 61 -3.88 -10.95 -9.72
CA PRO A 61 -4.30 -11.39 -8.40
C PRO A 61 -3.97 -12.87 -8.19
N LEU A 62 -3.33 -13.19 -7.07
CA LEU A 62 -3.15 -14.57 -6.64
C LEU A 62 -4.45 -15.07 -5.99
N ARG A 63 -5.11 -16.05 -6.61
CA ARG A 63 -6.32 -16.67 -6.01
C ARG A 63 -5.94 -17.54 -4.82
N ARG A 64 -6.41 -17.18 -3.63
CA ARG A 64 -6.29 -17.99 -2.41
C ARG A 64 -7.67 -18.55 -2.04
N GLY A 65 -7.88 -19.84 -2.28
CA GLY A 65 -9.17 -20.53 -2.16
C GLY A 65 -9.79 -20.90 -3.52
N GLY A 66 -10.76 -21.82 -3.52
CA GLY A 66 -11.44 -22.34 -4.72
C GLY A 66 -12.91 -21.93 -4.81
N GLY A 67 -13.37 -21.60 -6.02
CA GLY A 67 -14.76 -21.19 -6.29
C GLY A 67 -14.89 -20.51 -7.66
N PRO A 68 -16.11 -20.45 -8.24
CA PRO A 68 -16.32 -19.90 -9.58
C PRO A 68 -16.29 -18.36 -9.63
N SER A 69 -16.31 -17.67 -8.49
CA SER A 69 -16.37 -16.20 -8.42
C SER A 69 -14.99 -15.52 -8.34
N ALA A 70 -14.92 -14.27 -8.82
CA ALA A 70 -13.78 -13.36 -8.69
C ALA A 70 -14.24 -11.90 -8.66
N PHE A 71 -13.39 -11.03 -8.10
CA PHE A 71 -13.54 -9.58 -8.18
C PHE A 71 -12.61 -9.02 -9.25
N VAL A 72 -13.10 -8.08 -10.05
CA VAL A 72 -12.35 -7.38 -11.10
C VAL A 72 -12.48 -5.88 -10.86
N SER A 73 -11.35 -5.19 -10.73
CA SER A 73 -11.32 -3.74 -10.59
C SER A 73 -11.52 -3.07 -11.95
N ILE A 74 -12.60 -2.29 -12.07
CA ILE A 74 -12.94 -1.54 -13.30
C ILE A 74 -12.58 -0.06 -13.23
N MET A 75 -12.51 0.51 -12.03
CA MET A 75 -12.23 1.93 -11.80
C MET A 75 -11.53 2.11 -10.46
N ARG A 76 -10.68 3.14 -10.38
CA ARG A 76 -10.03 3.59 -9.15
C ARG A 76 -10.62 4.93 -8.70
N GLY A 77 -11.04 5.00 -7.44
CA GLY A 77 -11.63 6.21 -6.88
C GLY A 77 -13.01 6.52 -7.46
N CYS A 78 -13.52 7.71 -7.14
CA CYS A 78 -14.79 8.23 -7.62
C CYS A 78 -14.57 9.69 -8.05
N ASN A 79 -15.02 10.05 -9.24
CA ASN A 79 -14.99 11.42 -9.75
C ASN A 79 -16.34 12.13 -9.59
N ASN A 80 -17.22 11.60 -8.73
CA ASN A 80 -18.50 12.24 -8.43
C ASN A 80 -18.23 13.50 -7.62
N MET A 81 -18.27 14.63 -8.32
CA MET A 81 -18.09 15.97 -7.78
C MET A 81 -19.42 16.52 -7.27
#